data_AF-A0A930WIK8-F1
#
_entry.id   AF-A0A930WIK8-F1
#
_cell.length_a   1.000
_cell.length_b   1.000
_cell.length_c   1.000
_cell.angle_alpha   90.00
_cell.angle_beta   90.00
_cell.angle_gamma   90.00
#
_symmetry.space_group_name_H-M   'P 1'
#
loop_
_entity.id
_entity.type
_entity.pdbx_description
1 polymer ?
#
loop_
_entity_poly.entity_id
_entity_poly.type
_entity_poly.pdbx_seq_one_letter_code
_entity_poly.pdbx_strand_id
1 'polypeptide(L)'
;MKKFFQIILGVSFLFLLVGCSSQETATFTQKSGDTDVTLVYTYDKKTDTVTKIKIETNEPTEHTEARKDNEKLFESMKGLNGVVTSITEKDGKLISSVEVDLTKYTLSKLKESNNLFFAGLLQSGFLTEDGDHASFSKSKEVALKRGMTEQTKK
;
A
#
# COMPACT_ATOMS: atom_id res chain seq x y z
N MET A 1 9.74 -26.31 -29.86
CA MET A 1 10.60 -25.16 -30.15
C MET A 1 10.34 -24.09 -29.12
N LYS A 2 11.42 -23.59 -28.51
CA LYS A 2 11.50 -22.48 -27.54
C LYS A 2 10.58 -21.32 -27.92
N LYS A 3 9.94 -20.67 -26.94
CA LYS A 3 10.22 -19.26 -26.60
C LYS A 3 10.00 -19.02 -25.11
N PHE A 4 11.10 -18.65 -24.46
CA PHE A 4 11.17 -18.03 -23.16
C PHE A 4 10.45 -16.67 -23.22
N PHE A 5 9.41 -16.50 -22.40
CA PHE A 5 9.00 -15.20 -21.86
C PHE A 5 8.97 -15.43 -20.35
N GLN A 6 10.08 -15.24 -19.62
CA GLN A 6 10.48 -13.92 -19.10
C GLN A 6 9.27 -13.01 -18.86
N ILE A 7 8.43 -13.40 -17.91
CA ILE A 7 7.70 -12.42 -17.10
C ILE A 7 8.25 -12.59 -15.70
N ILE A 8 9.39 -11.93 -15.47
CA ILE A 8 9.81 -11.52 -14.14
C ILE A 8 8.66 -10.63 -13.67
N LEU A 9 7.72 -11.22 -12.93
CA LEU A 9 6.79 -10.48 -12.10
C LEU A 9 7.67 -9.53 -11.30
N GLY A 10 7.51 -8.23 -11.53
CA GLY A 10 8.40 -7.18 -11.07
C GLY A 10 8.52 -7.15 -9.55
N VAL A 11 9.29 -8.08 -8.99
CA VAL A 11 9.99 -7.89 -7.75
C VAL A 11 11.09 -6.92 -8.11
N SER A 12 10.77 -5.63 -8.10
CA SER A 12 11.78 -4.58 -7.98
C SER A 12 12.42 -4.78 -6.61
N PHE A 13 13.33 -5.74 -6.58
CA PHE A 13 14.25 -6.02 -5.49
C PHE A 13 15.17 -4.80 -5.43
N LEU A 14 14.72 -3.76 -4.77
CA LEU A 14 15.55 -2.64 -4.38
C LEU A 14 16.46 -3.15 -3.27
N PHE A 15 17.54 -3.84 -3.66
CA PHE A 15 18.70 -4.03 -2.80
C PHE A 15 19.29 -2.66 -2.50
N LEU A 16 18.81 -2.01 -1.45
CA LEU A 16 19.51 -0.91 -0.80
C LEU A 16 20.18 -1.47 0.45
N LEU A 17 21.47 -1.78 0.28
CA LEU A 17 22.56 -1.40 1.18
C LEU A 17 22.37 -1.70 2.67
N VAL A 18 23.01 -2.79 3.11
CA VAL A 18 23.60 -3.02 4.43
C VAL A 18 23.67 -1.78 5.35
N GLY A 19 22.82 -1.78 6.37
CA GLY A 19 22.86 -0.80 7.48
C GLY A 19 21.76 -1.04 8.51
N CYS A 20 21.94 -2.02 9.40
CA CYS A 20 21.23 -2.19 10.68
C CYS A 20 19.68 -2.05 10.72
N SER A 21 18.94 -2.15 9.62
CA SER A 21 17.50 -1.89 9.65
C SER A 21 16.73 -3.14 10.04
N SER A 22 16.04 -3.10 11.17
CA SER A 22 14.96 -4.04 11.51
C SER A 22 13.75 -3.92 10.57
N GLN A 23 13.86 -3.18 9.46
CA GLN A 23 12.81 -3.07 8.46
C GLN A 23 12.54 -4.40 7.78
N GLU A 24 11.29 -4.83 7.85
CA GLU A 24 10.73 -5.91 7.08
C GLU A 24 9.52 -5.43 6.28
N THR A 25 9.10 -6.24 5.32
CA THR A 25 7.92 -6.00 4.50
C THR A 25 6.94 -7.16 4.61
N ALA A 26 5.65 -6.86 4.75
CA ALA A 26 4.59 -7.86 4.67
C ALA A 26 3.55 -7.43 3.63
N THR A 27 3.17 -8.36 2.77
CA THR A 27 2.23 -8.12 1.67
C THR A 27 0.97 -8.92 1.91
N PHE A 28 -0.18 -8.27 1.75
CA PHE A 28 -1.50 -8.86 1.88
C PHE A 28 -2.28 -8.62 0.61
N THR A 29 -3.03 -9.62 0.16
CA THR A 29 -3.85 -9.50 -1.04
C THR A 29 -5.29 -9.90 -0.76
N GLN A 30 -6.22 -9.28 -1.46
CA GLN A 30 -7.63 -9.65 -1.46
C GLN A 30 -8.22 -9.38 -2.84
N LYS A 31 -9.14 -10.24 -3.27
CA LYS A 31 -9.96 -9.98 -4.46
C LYS A 31 -11.33 -9.47 -4.02
N SER A 32 -11.77 -8.35 -4.59
CA SER A 32 -13.08 -7.74 -4.37
C SER A 32 -13.76 -7.51 -5.72
N GLY A 33 -14.69 -8.40 -6.09
CA GLY A 33 -15.23 -8.43 -7.46
C GLY A 33 -14.10 -8.67 -8.47
N ASP A 34 -13.99 -7.80 -9.48
CA ASP A 34 -12.92 -7.83 -10.48
C ASP A 34 -11.68 -6.99 -10.10
N THR A 35 -11.66 -6.43 -8.89
CA THR A 35 -10.52 -5.66 -8.36
C THR A 35 -9.64 -6.53 -7.49
N ASP A 36 -8.36 -6.62 -7.82
CA ASP A 36 -7.33 -7.16 -6.94
C ASP A 36 -6.78 -6.01 -6.08
N VAL A 37 -6.76 -6.18 -4.75
CA VAL A 37 -6.25 -5.22 -3.78
C VAL A 37 -4.99 -5.78 -3.14
N THR A 38 -3.91 -5.01 -3.15
CA THR A 38 -2.64 -5.33 -2.49
C THR A 38 -2.34 -4.28 -1.43
N LEU A 39 -2.09 -4.74 -0.20
CA LEU A 39 -1.68 -3.94 0.94
C LEU A 39 -0.28 -4.35 1.35
N VAL A 40 0.67 -3.42 1.33
CA VAL A 40 2.07 -3.67 1.69
C VAL A 40 2.44 -2.81 2.88
N TYR A 41 2.90 -3.44 3.95
CA TYR A 41 3.53 -2.77 5.08
C TYR A 41 5.04 -2.83 4.94
N THR A 42 5.71 -1.72 5.27
CA THR A 42 7.11 -1.74 5.70
C THR A 42 7.14 -1.34 7.17
N TYR A 43 7.82 -2.12 8.01
CA TYR A 43 7.76 -1.95 9.46
C TYR A 43 9.08 -2.31 10.11
N ASP A 44 9.41 -1.64 11.22
CA ASP A 44 10.53 -2.04 12.07
C ASP A 44 10.09 -3.20 12.97
N LYS A 45 10.73 -4.36 12.82
CA LYS A 45 10.41 -5.58 13.58
C LYS A 45 10.81 -5.52 15.06
N LYS A 46 11.78 -4.69 15.45
CA LYS A 46 12.17 -4.55 16.86
C LYS A 46 11.17 -3.71 17.62
N THR A 47 10.65 -2.66 17.01
CA THR A 47 9.69 -1.74 17.65
C THR A 47 8.24 -1.99 17.24
N ASP A 48 8.01 -2.95 16.35
CA ASP A 48 6.70 -3.23 15.72
C ASP A 48 6.08 -2.00 15.04
N THR A 49 6.89 -1.03 14.61
CA THR A 49 6.39 0.25 14.09
C THR A 49 6.25 0.21 12.56
N VAL A 50 5.06 0.48 12.04
CA VAL A 50 4.85 0.71 10.61
C VAL A 50 5.54 2.01 10.21
N THR A 51 6.45 1.92 9.24
CA THR A 51 7.19 3.07 8.70
C THR A 51 6.66 3.49 7.33
N LYS A 52 6.03 2.57 6.61
CA LYS A 52 5.39 2.84 5.32
C LYS A 52 4.23 1.89 5.08
N ILE A 53 3.20 2.38 4.41
CA ILE A 53 2.07 1.59 3.93
C ILE A 53 1.82 1.91 2.46
N LYS A 54 1.59 0.89 1.64
CA LYS A 54 1.17 1.04 0.24
C LYS A 54 -0.13 0.26 0.03
N ILE A 55 -1.11 0.91 -0.58
CA ILE A 55 -2.32 0.28 -1.09
C ILE A 55 -2.29 0.39 -2.61
N GLU A 56 -2.49 -0.73 -3.29
CA GLU A 56 -2.57 -0.82 -4.73
C GLU A 56 -3.86 -1.56 -5.12
N THR A 57 -4.56 -1.03 -6.10
CA THR A 57 -5.70 -1.68 -6.75
C THR A 57 -5.35 -1.99 -8.19
N ASN A 58 -5.86 -3.12 -8.66
CA ASN A 58 -5.75 -3.56 -10.03
C ASN A 58 -7.14 -3.98 -10.50
N GLU A 59 -7.72 -3.19 -11.41
CA GLU A 59 -9.09 -3.35 -11.90
C GLU A 59 -9.13 -3.30 -13.44
N PRO A 60 -10.15 -3.83 -14.11
CA PRO A 60 -10.26 -3.75 -15.56
C PRO A 60 -10.30 -2.29 -16.07
N THR A 61 -9.65 -1.99 -17.20
CA THR A 61 -9.65 -0.63 -17.79
C THR A 61 -11.03 -0.16 -18.27
N GLU A 62 -11.99 -1.07 -18.40
CA GLU A 62 -13.37 -0.76 -18.78
C GLU A 62 -14.10 0.09 -17.71
N HIS A 63 -13.60 0.10 -16.47
CA HIS A 63 -14.09 0.92 -15.37
C HIS A 63 -13.60 2.37 -15.46
N THR A 64 -14.09 3.10 -16.45
CA THR A 64 -13.65 4.49 -16.74
C THR A 64 -13.92 5.49 -15.61
N GLU A 65 -14.88 5.23 -14.73
CA GLU A 65 -15.18 6.06 -13.56
C GLU A 65 -14.06 5.98 -12.51
N ALA A 66 -13.54 4.77 -12.25
CA ALA A 66 -12.49 4.54 -11.27
C ALA A 66 -11.21 5.34 -11.58
N ARG A 67 -10.87 5.47 -12.88
CA ARG A 67 -9.75 6.30 -13.30
C ARG A 67 -9.94 7.77 -12.90
N LYS A 68 -11.10 8.34 -13.22
CA LYS A 68 -11.40 9.76 -12.92
C LYS A 68 -11.43 10.02 -11.41
N ASP A 69 -12.01 9.10 -10.65
CA ASP A 69 -12.08 9.20 -9.20
C ASP A 69 -10.69 9.11 -8.57
N ASN A 70 -9.84 8.20 -9.03
CA ASN A 70 -8.45 8.08 -8.59
C ASN A 70 -7.62 9.32 -8.97
N GLU A 71 -7.76 9.85 -10.18
CA GLU A 71 -7.08 11.08 -10.61
C GLU A 71 -7.47 12.27 -9.71
N LYS A 72 -8.77 12.44 -9.43
CA LYS A 72 -9.26 13.50 -8.53
C LYS A 72 -8.74 13.32 -7.10
N LEU A 73 -8.74 12.09 -6.60
CA LEU A 73 -8.19 11.77 -5.28
C LEU A 73 -6.70 12.08 -5.23
N PHE A 74 -5.94 11.74 -6.28
CA PHE A 74 -4.48 11.89 -6.29
C PHE A 74 -4.03 13.34 -6.41
N GLU A 75 -4.78 14.18 -7.10
CA GLU A 75 -4.50 15.62 -7.11
C GLU A 75 -4.58 16.23 -5.69
N SER A 76 -5.47 15.71 -4.82
CA SER A 76 -5.53 16.14 -3.42
C SER A 76 -4.35 15.67 -2.55
N MET A 77 -3.49 14.79 -3.07
CA MET A 77 -2.28 14.28 -2.40
C MET A 77 -0.99 14.85 -2.99
N LYS A 78 -1.08 15.59 -4.10
CA LYS A 78 0.06 16.10 -4.85
C LYS A 78 0.87 17.06 -4.00
N GLY A 79 2.17 16.84 -3.94
CA GLY A 79 3.11 17.67 -3.17
C GLY A 79 3.14 17.37 -1.67
N LEU A 80 2.34 16.41 -1.16
CA LEU A 80 2.46 15.96 0.22
C LEU A 80 3.79 15.21 0.40
N ASN A 81 4.67 15.75 1.23
CA ASN A 81 5.95 15.11 1.52
C ASN A 81 5.74 13.75 2.20
N GLY A 82 6.26 12.69 1.59
CA GLY A 82 6.09 11.32 2.06
C GLY A 82 4.88 10.59 1.47
N VAL A 83 4.14 11.18 0.54
CA VAL A 83 3.04 10.51 -0.16
C VAL A 83 3.37 10.40 -1.64
N VAL A 84 3.26 9.19 -2.19
CA VAL A 84 3.47 8.91 -3.61
C VAL A 84 2.22 8.24 -4.16
N THR A 85 1.71 8.78 -5.27
CA THR A 85 0.58 8.20 -5.99
C THR A 85 1.02 7.76 -7.39
N SER A 86 0.38 6.72 -7.92
CA SER A 86 0.67 6.22 -9.27
C SER A 86 -0.59 5.66 -9.92
N ILE A 87 -0.84 6.02 -11.17
CA ILE A 87 -1.87 5.42 -12.03
C ILE A 87 -1.16 4.95 -13.30
N THR A 88 -1.34 3.70 -13.68
CA THR A 88 -0.76 3.12 -14.90
C THR A 88 -1.75 2.14 -15.50
N GLU A 89 -1.82 2.09 -16.82
CA GLU A 89 -2.55 1.04 -17.52
C GLU A 89 -1.58 0.04 -18.12
N LYS A 90 -1.85 -1.24 -17.89
CA LYS A 90 -1.04 -2.33 -18.43
C LYS A 90 -1.90 -3.58 -18.58
N ASP A 91 -1.81 -4.26 -19.72
CA ASP A 91 -2.47 -5.55 -19.97
C ASP A 91 -4.00 -5.52 -19.71
N GLY A 92 -4.68 -4.43 -20.10
CA GLY A 92 -6.12 -4.25 -19.89
C GLY A 92 -6.53 -3.97 -18.44
N LYS A 93 -5.57 -3.68 -17.57
CA LYS A 93 -5.78 -3.36 -16.15
C LYS A 93 -5.34 -1.94 -15.85
N LEU A 94 -6.17 -1.22 -15.09
CA LEU A 94 -5.84 0.02 -14.41
C LEU A 94 -5.20 -0.33 -13.08
N ILE A 95 -3.96 0.10 -12.87
CA ILE A 95 -3.19 -0.11 -11.66
C ILE A 95 -3.03 1.23 -10.97
N SER A 96 -3.67 1.38 -9.81
CA SER A 96 -3.66 2.62 -9.02
C SER A 96 -3.05 2.34 -7.66
N SER A 97 -2.16 3.21 -7.17
CA SER A 97 -1.58 3.05 -5.84
C SER A 97 -1.36 4.35 -5.10
N VAL A 98 -1.44 4.27 -3.78
CA VAL A 98 -1.03 5.29 -2.83
C VAL A 98 -0.05 4.65 -1.86
N GLU A 99 1.15 5.22 -1.76
CA GLU A 99 2.18 4.87 -0.78
C GLU A 99 2.37 6.05 0.18
N VAL A 100 2.36 5.77 1.48
CA VAL A 100 2.57 6.75 2.55
C VAL A 100 3.76 6.32 3.39
N ASP A 101 4.81 7.15 3.39
CA ASP A 101 5.98 7.08 4.27
C ASP A 101 5.65 7.80 5.58
N LEU A 102 5.32 7.01 6.61
CA LEU A 102 4.90 7.50 7.93
C LEU A 102 6.04 8.16 8.71
N THR A 103 7.30 8.02 8.26
CA THR A 103 8.43 8.77 8.83
C THR A 103 8.44 10.24 8.39
N LYS A 104 7.72 10.57 7.31
CA LYS A 104 7.59 11.93 6.75
C LYS A 104 6.17 12.49 6.91
N TYR A 105 5.18 11.66 6.56
CA TYR A 105 3.76 11.95 6.68
C TYR A 105 3.18 11.15 7.85
N THR A 106 3.42 11.65 9.07
CA THR A 106 3.14 10.95 10.32
C THR A 106 1.67 10.61 10.51
N LEU A 107 1.39 9.68 11.43
CA LEU A 107 0.03 9.31 11.82
C LEU A 107 -0.81 10.52 12.25
N SER A 108 -0.21 11.48 12.98
CA SER A 108 -0.90 12.73 13.35
C SER A 108 -1.29 13.57 12.14
N LYS A 109 -0.42 13.68 11.13
CA LYS A 109 -0.75 14.40 9.87
C LYS A 109 -1.87 13.71 9.10
N LEU A 110 -1.93 12.37 9.12
CA LEU A 110 -3.05 11.64 8.52
C LEU A 110 -4.38 11.99 9.21
N LYS A 111 -4.40 12.07 10.55
CA LYS A 111 -5.59 12.42 11.35
C LYS A 111 -6.07 13.85 11.14
N GLU A 112 -5.12 14.79 11.01
CA GLU A 112 -5.40 16.20 10.79
C GLU A 112 -5.82 16.48 9.34
N SER A 113 -5.53 15.57 8.42
CA SER A 113 -5.87 15.70 7.01
C SER A 113 -7.39 15.57 6.78
N ASN A 114 -7.91 16.41 5.89
CA ASN A 114 -9.27 16.30 5.36
C ASN A 114 -9.36 15.38 4.12
N ASN A 115 -8.29 14.67 3.78
CA ASN A 115 -8.24 13.78 2.63
C ASN A 115 -9.05 12.49 2.89
N LEU A 116 -10.02 12.22 2.01
CA LEU A 116 -10.94 11.09 2.16
C LEU A 116 -10.24 9.71 2.18
N PHE A 117 -9.14 9.56 1.44
CA PHE A 117 -8.38 8.31 1.45
C PHE A 117 -7.67 8.09 2.79
N PHE A 118 -7.07 9.13 3.38
CA PHE A 118 -6.44 9.00 4.69
C PHE A 118 -7.46 8.73 5.79
N ALA A 119 -8.63 9.39 5.71
CA ALA A 119 -9.75 9.08 6.60
C ALA A 119 -10.19 7.62 6.48
N GLY A 120 -10.36 7.11 5.25
CA GLY A 120 -10.70 5.71 4.99
C GLY A 120 -9.61 4.74 5.48
N LEU A 121 -8.33 5.09 5.29
CA LEU A 121 -7.19 4.32 5.77
C LEU A 121 -7.20 4.17 7.30
N LEU A 122 -7.42 5.26 8.03
CA LEU A 122 -7.51 5.24 9.50
C LEU A 122 -8.75 4.47 9.96
N GLN A 123 -9.92 4.75 9.38
CA GLN A 123 -11.18 4.07 9.73
C GLN A 123 -11.14 2.57 9.43
N SER A 124 -10.34 2.16 8.43
CA SER A 124 -10.17 0.74 8.13
C SER A 124 -9.48 -0.03 9.26
N GLY A 125 -8.65 0.64 10.06
CA GLY A 125 -7.76 0.03 11.05
C GLY A 125 -6.47 -0.55 10.45
N PHE A 126 -6.19 -0.34 9.15
CA PHE A 126 -4.91 -0.71 8.54
C PHE A 126 -3.72 0.11 9.08
N LEU A 127 -3.96 1.15 9.87
CA LEU A 127 -2.95 1.78 10.72
C LEU A 127 -3.47 1.80 12.16
N THR A 128 -3.42 0.65 12.82
CA THR A 128 -3.86 0.53 14.22
C THR A 128 -2.82 1.14 15.15
N GLU A 129 -3.25 2.08 15.98
CA GLU A 129 -2.37 2.89 16.81
C GLU A 129 -1.80 2.11 18.00
N ASP A 130 -0.57 2.46 18.35
CA ASP A 130 0.07 2.08 19.59
C ASP A 130 0.89 3.27 20.11
N GLY A 131 0.28 4.06 21.00
CA GLY A 131 0.86 5.35 21.40
C GLY A 131 0.90 6.35 20.23
N ASP A 132 2.09 6.76 19.82
CA ASP A 132 2.34 7.78 18.80
C ASP A 132 2.56 7.22 17.39
N HIS A 133 2.61 5.91 17.24
CA HIS A 133 2.87 5.23 15.97
C HIS A 133 1.79 4.19 15.64
N ALA A 134 1.88 3.62 14.44
CA ALA A 134 1.04 2.48 14.05
C ALA A 134 1.79 1.17 14.29
N SER A 135 1.17 0.23 15.02
CA SER A 135 1.71 -1.10 15.27
C SER A 135 1.46 -2.02 14.08
N PHE A 136 2.50 -2.70 13.60
CA PHE A 136 2.38 -3.65 12.51
C PHE A 136 1.59 -4.88 12.95
N SER A 137 1.90 -5.48 14.10
CA SER A 137 1.20 -6.67 14.60
C SER A 137 -0.31 -6.45 14.73
N LYS A 138 -0.74 -5.30 15.31
CA LYS A 138 -2.16 -4.95 15.42
C LYS A 138 -2.80 -4.68 14.05
N SER A 139 -2.12 -3.93 13.17
CA SER A 139 -2.63 -3.63 11.82
C SER A 139 -2.74 -4.89 10.95
N LYS A 140 -1.82 -5.84 11.11
CA LYS A 140 -1.85 -7.16 10.48
C LYS A 140 -3.09 -7.95 10.90
N GLU A 141 -3.43 -7.98 12.19
CA GLU A 141 -4.65 -8.64 12.63
C GLU A 141 -5.90 -8.07 11.96
N VAL A 142 -5.97 -6.75 11.79
CA VAL A 142 -7.10 -6.09 11.10
C VAL A 142 -7.15 -6.50 9.63
N ALA A 143 -6.01 -6.54 8.93
CA ALA A 143 -5.95 -7.03 7.54
C ALA A 143 -6.47 -8.47 7.41
N LEU A 144 -6.06 -9.36 8.31
CA LEU A 144 -6.52 -10.74 8.33
C LEU A 144 -8.03 -10.85 8.66
N LYS A 145 -8.52 -10.10 9.65
CA LYS A 145 -9.96 -10.05 10.01
C LYS A 145 -10.84 -9.52 8.88
N ARG A 146 -10.30 -8.65 8.03
CA ARG A 146 -10.97 -8.14 6.81
C ARG A 146 -10.90 -9.12 5.63
N GLY A 147 -10.33 -10.31 5.82
CA GLY A 147 -10.27 -11.36 4.81
C GLY A 147 -9.12 -11.22 3.82
N MET A 148 -8.11 -10.39 4.12
CA MET A 148 -6.89 -10.36 3.30
C MET A 148 -5.99 -11.55 3.62
N THR A 149 -5.28 -12.04 2.60
CA THR A 149 -4.35 -13.16 2.73
C THR A 149 -2.91 -12.65 2.72
N GLU A 150 -2.14 -12.96 3.77
CA GLU A 150 -0.71 -12.68 3.82
C GLU A 150 0.05 -13.54 2.80
N GLN A 151 0.88 -12.90 2.00
CA GLN A 151 1.74 -13.55 1.02
C GLN A 151 3.04 -13.97 1.71
N THR A 152 3.27 -15.28 1.79
CA THR A 152 4.55 -15.80 2.26
C THR A 152 5.59 -15.71 1.14
N LYS A 153 6.77 -15.16 1.45
CA LYS A 153 7.91 -15.22 0.53
C LYS A 153 8.25 -16.71 0.34
N LYS A 154 8.06 -17.25 -0.87
CA LYS A 154 8.63 -18.54 -1.27
C LYS A 154 10.11 -18.36 -1.61
#